data_AF-A0AAW0J3C8-F1
#
_entry.id   AF-A0AAW0J3C8-F1
#
_cell.length_a   1.000
_cell.length_b   1.000
_cell.length_c   1.000
_cell.angle_alpha   90.00
_cell.angle_beta   90.00
_cell.angle_gamma   90.00
#
_symmetry.space_group_name_H-M   'P 1'
#
loop_
_entity.id
_entity.type
_entity.pdbx_description
1 polymer ?
#
loop_
_entity_poly.entity_id
_entity_poly.type
_entity_poly.pdbx_seq_one_letter_code
_entity_poly.pdbx_strand_id
1 'polypeptide(L)'
;MPDGSASGNTLLEALDCILPPTRSTDKSLRLTLQDVYKIGGIGAVPVGRVETDILKPGMVMPLAPANVTAEVKSVEMHHGALSEALPGDNVGFNVKNVSVKDVKRGNVAGDSKNDSPMEAAGFTAQVIILNHPGQISAGYAPVLDCHTAHLACTFAELKEKIDRLSGKKLEDGSKFLKSGDAAIVDMVPRKPMCVENFSDYPPTGLFCCL
;
A
#
# COMPACT_ATOMS: atom_id res chain seq x y z
N MET A 1 -5.13 -31.78 0.92
CA MET A 1 -4.16 -32.00 -0.17
C MET A 1 -3.31 -30.74 -0.27
N PRO A 2 -2.00 -30.75 0.04
CA PRO A 2 -1.13 -29.55 0.06
C PRO A 2 -0.49 -29.21 -1.31
N ASP A 3 -0.88 -29.89 -2.39
CA ASP A 3 -0.22 -29.87 -3.69
C ASP A 3 -0.97 -29.06 -4.77
N GLY A 4 -2.08 -28.39 -4.41
CA GLY A 4 -2.88 -27.61 -5.36
C GLY A 4 -3.60 -28.46 -6.41
N SER A 5 -3.59 -29.80 -6.28
CA SER A 5 -4.44 -30.68 -7.09
C SER A 5 -5.81 -30.79 -6.44
N ALA A 6 -6.83 -30.32 -7.17
CA ALA A 6 -8.18 -30.15 -6.67
C ALA A 6 -9.15 -30.97 -7.53
N SER A 7 -9.91 -31.87 -6.90
CA SER A 7 -11.09 -32.48 -7.53
C SER A 7 -12.34 -32.04 -6.76
N GLY A 8 -13.29 -31.48 -7.48
CA GLY A 8 -14.53 -30.94 -6.93
C GLY A 8 -15.45 -30.51 -8.05
N ASN A 9 -16.75 -30.52 -7.78
CA ASN A 9 -17.79 -30.12 -8.73
C ASN A 9 -18.44 -28.79 -8.35
N THR A 10 -18.12 -28.26 -7.17
CA THR A 10 -18.74 -27.05 -6.62
C THR A 10 -17.77 -25.88 -6.56
N LEU A 11 -18.34 -24.66 -6.59
CA LEU A 11 -17.57 -23.44 -6.39
C LEU A 11 -16.88 -23.41 -5.02
N LEU A 12 -17.53 -23.95 -3.98
CA LEU A 12 -16.96 -24.00 -2.64
C LEU A 12 -15.71 -24.88 -2.59
N GLU A 13 -15.76 -26.08 -3.18
CA GLU A 13 -14.59 -26.97 -3.27
C GLU A 13 -13.44 -26.31 -4.05
N ALA A 14 -13.75 -25.56 -5.13
CA ALA A 14 -12.76 -24.82 -5.87
C ALA A 14 -12.09 -23.73 -5.01
N LEU A 15 -12.85 -23.02 -4.18
CA LEU A 15 -12.32 -22.00 -3.26
C LEU A 15 -11.46 -22.63 -2.15
N ASP A 16 -11.91 -23.75 -1.58
CA ASP A 16 -11.17 -24.47 -0.52
C ASP A 16 -9.84 -25.06 -1.01
N CYS A 17 -9.69 -25.24 -2.32
CA CYS A 17 -8.46 -25.73 -2.92
C CYS A 17 -7.42 -24.64 -3.21
N ILE A 18 -7.75 -23.36 -3.03
CA ILE A 18 -6.79 -22.26 -3.16
C ILE A 18 -5.84 -22.33 -1.97
N LEU A 19 -4.56 -22.56 -2.23
CA LEU A 19 -3.54 -22.55 -1.20
C LEU A 19 -3.46 -21.13 -0.58
N PRO A 20 -3.57 -21.00 0.75
CA PRO A 20 -3.43 -19.70 1.40
C PRO A 20 -2.06 -19.07 1.09
N PRO A 21 -2.01 -17.75 0.86
CA PRO A 21 -0.73 -17.07 0.64
C PRO A 21 0.12 -17.08 1.91
N THR A 22 1.44 -17.07 1.73
CA THR A 22 2.38 -16.93 2.85
C THR A 22 2.20 -15.58 3.54
N ARG A 23 2.03 -15.60 4.87
CA ARG A 23 1.99 -14.37 5.69
C ARG A 23 3.42 -13.83 5.86
N SER A 24 3.68 -12.59 5.48
CA SER A 24 5.01 -11.97 5.57
C SER A 24 5.25 -11.38 6.96
N THR A 25 5.78 -12.21 7.86
CA THR A 25 6.19 -11.81 9.23
C THR A 25 7.69 -11.55 9.35
N ASP A 26 8.42 -11.67 8.25
CA ASP A 26 9.86 -11.52 8.13
C ASP A 26 10.30 -10.07 7.84
N LYS A 27 9.37 -9.24 7.36
CA LYS A 27 9.55 -7.82 7.04
C LYS A 27 9.02 -6.94 8.17
N SER A 28 9.42 -5.67 8.20
CA SER A 28 8.93 -4.73 9.21
C SER A 28 7.46 -4.40 9.03
N LEU A 29 6.80 -3.92 10.10
CA LEU A 29 5.38 -3.60 10.11
C LEU A 29 5.03 -2.56 9.05
N ARG A 30 4.04 -2.90 8.22
CA ARG A 30 3.28 -1.95 7.38
C ARG A 30 1.80 -2.22 7.60
N LEU A 31 1.08 -1.20 8.05
CA LEU A 31 -0.37 -1.22 8.22
C LEU A 31 -0.98 -0.04 7.48
N THR A 32 -1.79 -0.31 6.47
CA THR A 32 -2.41 0.73 5.63
C THR A 32 -3.76 1.14 6.21
N LEU A 33 -3.93 2.43 6.49
CA LEU A 33 -5.13 2.97 7.15
C LEU A 33 -6.27 3.10 6.12
N GLN A 34 -7.37 2.39 6.36
CA GLN A 34 -8.59 2.47 5.56
C GLN A 34 -9.50 3.59 6.05
N ASP A 35 -9.68 3.71 7.37
CA ASP A 35 -10.54 4.71 8.02
C ASP A 35 -10.01 5.09 9.40
N VAL A 36 -10.50 6.20 9.96
CA VAL A 36 -10.20 6.63 11.32
C VAL A 36 -11.46 7.11 12.01
N TYR A 37 -11.79 6.47 13.13
CA TYR A 37 -13.00 6.77 13.91
C TYR A 37 -12.67 7.48 15.22
N LYS A 38 -13.58 8.35 15.67
CA LYS A 38 -13.56 8.92 17.01
C LYS A 38 -14.61 8.22 17.86
N ILE A 39 -14.20 7.38 18.79
CA ILE A 39 -15.11 6.65 19.67
C ILE A 39 -15.14 7.32 21.05
N GLY A 40 -16.34 7.68 21.51
CA GLY A 40 -16.54 8.30 22.83
C GLY A 40 -16.00 7.41 23.96
N GLY A 41 -15.18 7.98 24.83
CA GLY A 41 -14.55 7.25 25.95
C GLY A 41 -13.32 6.41 25.59
N ILE A 42 -13.10 6.09 24.30
CA ILE A 42 -11.93 5.32 23.83
C ILE A 42 -10.87 6.24 23.23
N GLY A 43 -11.26 7.16 22.35
CA GLY A 43 -10.35 8.06 21.63
C GLY A 43 -10.35 7.83 20.12
N ALA A 44 -9.17 7.97 19.50
CA ALA A 44 -8.98 7.75 18.08
C ALA A 44 -8.75 6.25 17.81
N VAL A 45 -9.49 5.69 16.86
CA VAL A 45 -9.41 4.29 16.45
C VAL A 45 -9.22 4.24 14.94
N PRO A 46 -7.97 4.18 14.45
CA PRO A 46 -7.70 3.82 13.07
C PRO A 46 -8.11 2.37 12.79
N VAL A 47 -8.53 2.14 11.55
CA VAL A 47 -8.88 0.83 11.01
C VAL A 47 -8.06 0.61 9.76
N GLY A 48 -7.49 -0.57 9.61
CA GLY A 48 -6.65 -0.89 8.47
C GLY A 48 -6.28 -2.36 8.39
N ARG A 49 -5.50 -2.68 7.37
CA ARG A 49 -5.00 -4.04 7.14
C ARG A 49 -3.53 -4.12 7.49
N VAL A 50 -3.15 -5.15 8.25
CA VAL A 50 -1.74 -5.48 8.47
C VAL A 50 -1.21 -6.12 7.19
N GLU A 51 -0.24 -5.49 6.54
CA GLU A 51 0.35 -5.96 5.28
C GLU A 51 1.59 -6.83 5.54
N THR A 52 2.43 -6.41 6.49
CA THR A 52 3.67 -7.12 6.90
C THR A 52 3.87 -7.00 8.41
N ASP A 53 4.60 -7.95 9.00
CA ASP A 53 4.86 -8.09 10.44
C ASP A 53 3.59 -8.20 11.32
N ILE A 54 3.78 -8.09 12.64
CA ILE A 54 2.76 -8.27 13.66
C ILE A 54 2.48 -6.95 14.36
N LEU A 55 1.20 -6.61 14.50
CA LEU A 55 0.74 -5.50 15.35
C LEU A 55 0.41 -6.01 16.75
N LYS A 56 0.93 -5.35 17.80
CA LYS A 56 0.64 -5.68 19.21
C LYS A 56 0.27 -4.43 20.01
N PRO A 57 -0.62 -4.57 21.03
CA PRO A 57 -0.77 -3.56 22.06
C PRO A 57 0.58 -3.18 22.69
N GLY A 58 0.78 -1.89 22.98
CA GLY A 58 2.01 -1.33 23.55
C GLY A 58 3.05 -0.91 22.51
N MET A 59 2.86 -1.21 21.22
CA MET A 59 3.77 -0.74 20.17
C MET A 59 3.66 0.77 19.98
N VAL A 60 4.80 1.38 19.66
CA VAL A 60 4.92 2.80 19.29
C VAL A 60 5.15 2.87 17.79
N MET A 61 4.21 3.49 17.06
CA MET A 61 4.14 3.44 15.61
C MET A 61 4.15 4.86 15.02
N PRO A 62 5.14 5.21 14.19
CA PRO A 62 5.04 6.38 13.32
C PRO A 62 3.96 6.13 12.26
N LEU A 63 3.23 7.19 11.91
CA LEU A 63 2.28 7.22 10.81
C LEU A 63 2.79 8.16 9.72
N ALA A 64 3.22 7.59 8.61
CA ALA A 64 3.61 8.33 7.42
C ALA A 64 2.39 8.54 6.50
N PRO A 65 2.37 9.62 5.71
CA PRO A 65 3.29 10.77 5.71
C PRO A 65 2.90 11.85 6.74
N ALA A 66 2.05 11.56 7.72
CA ALA A 66 1.61 12.55 8.71
C ALA A 66 2.72 12.98 9.69
N ASN A 67 3.79 12.18 9.81
CA ASN A 67 4.92 12.40 10.72
C ASN A 67 4.48 12.54 12.19
N VAL A 68 3.45 11.80 12.57
CA VAL A 68 2.99 11.69 13.97
C VAL A 68 3.28 10.28 14.49
N THR A 69 3.44 10.16 15.80
CA THR A 69 3.72 8.88 16.47
C THR A 69 2.60 8.53 17.43
N ALA A 70 2.04 7.34 17.27
CA ALA A 70 0.98 6.78 18.09
C ALA A 70 1.49 5.66 19.00
N GLU A 71 0.89 5.51 20.18
CA GLU A 71 1.06 4.31 21.01
C GLU A 71 -0.21 3.46 20.94
N VAL A 72 -0.09 2.20 20.55
CA VAL A 72 -1.22 1.26 20.45
C VAL A 72 -1.65 0.83 21.85
N LYS A 73 -2.93 0.98 22.19
CA LYS A 73 -3.49 0.53 23.48
C LYS A 73 -4.21 -0.79 23.41
N SER A 74 -4.97 -1.01 22.35
CA SER A 74 -5.68 -2.26 22.11
C SER A 74 -5.79 -2.49 20.61
N VAL A 75 -5.94 -3.76 20.24
CA VAL A 75 -6.19 -4.20 18.87
C VAL A 75 -7.43 -5.07 18.89
N GLU A 76 -8.35 -4.85 17.97
CA GLU A 76 -9.64 -5.54 17.90
C GLU A 76 -9.96 -5.97 16.47
N MET A 77 -10.56 -7.15 16.34
CA MET A 77 -11.07 -7.68 15.09
C MET A 77 -12.41 -8.38 15.36
N HIS A 78 -13.45 -8.05 14.58
CA HIS A 78 -14.80 -8.63 14.73
C HIS A 78 -15.33 -8.64 16.18
N HIS A 79 -15.18 -7.52 16.90
CA HIS A 79 -15.62 -7.34 18.30
C HIS A 79 -14.88 -8.20 19.34
N GLY A 80 -13.77 -8.83 18.97
CA GLY A 80 -12.85 -9.51 19.90
C GLY A 80 -11.54 -8.76 20.04
N ALA A 81 -11.05 -8.63 21.28
CA ALA A 81 -9.71 -8.12 21.55
C ALA A 81 -8.66 -9.15 21.14
N LEU A 82 -7.58 -8.66 20.51
CA LEU A 82 -6.45 -9.47 20.07
C LEU A 82 -5.20 -9.16 20.89
N SER A 83 -4.45 -10.20 21.25
CA SER A 83 -3.10 -10.06 21.81
C SER A 83 -2.08 -9.64 20.75
N GLU A 84 -2.32 -10.03 19.50
CA GLU A 84 -1.54 -9.67 18.33
C GLU A 84 -2.40 -9.81 17.07
N ALA A 85 -2.11 -9.00 16.05
CA ALA A 85 -2.70 -9.10 14.72
C ALA A 85 -1.62 -9.39 13.68
N LEU A 86 -1.91 -10.31 12.77
CA LEU A 86 -0.97 -10.89 11.82
C LEU A 86 -1.19 -10.33 10.42
N PRO A 87 -0.23 -10.51 9.48
CA PRO A 87 -0.41 -10.09 8.11
C PRO A 87 -1.67 -10.70 7.48
N GLY A 88 -2.48 -9.86 6.87
CA GLY A 88 -3.78 -10.18 6.28
C GLY A 88 -4.98 -9.78 7.15
N ASP A 89 -4.80 -9.57 8.45
CA ASP A 89 -5.89 -9.24 9.36
C ASP A 89 -6.35 -7.78 9.15
N ASN A 90 -7.67 -7.56 9.13
CA ASN A 90 -8.27 -6.23 9.14
C ASN A 90 -8.67 -5.88 10.56
N VAL A 91 -8.03 -4.87 11.14
CA VAL A 91 -8.13 -4.57 12.57
C VAL A 91 -8.46 -3.11 12.82
N GLY A 92 -9.24 -2.87 13.87
CA GLY A 92 -9.33 -1.57 14.52
C GLY A 92 -8.36 -1.54 15.69
N PHE A 93 -7.63 -0.46 15.89
CA PHE A 93 -6.70 -0.35 17.01
C PHE A 93 -6.81 1.01 17.69
N ASN A 94 -6.92 1.01 19.02
CA ASN A 94 -6.99 2.25 19.79
C ASN A 94 -5.58 2.84 19.95
N VAL A 95 -5.44 4.14 19.72
CA VAL A 95 -4.16 4.84 19.84
C VAL A 95 -4.20 6.01 20.82
N LYS A 96 -3.05 6.28 21.46
CA LYS A 96 -2.79 7.52 22.21
C LYS A 96 -1.89 8.48 21.44
N ASN A 97 -1.90 9.74 21.87
CA ASN A 97 -1.08 10.86 21.39
C ASN A 97 -1.42 11.37 19.99
N VAL A 98 -2.46 10.81 19.36
CA VAL A 98 -2.92 11.18 18.02
C VAL A 98 -4.42 11.40 18.04
N SER A 99 -4.89 12.44 17.36
CA SER A 99 -6.31 12.70 17.15
C SER A 99 -6.75 12.26 15.76
N VAL A 100 -8.06 12.09 15.56
CA VAL A 100 -8.63 11.75 14.25
C VAL A 100 -8.39 12.79 13.16
N LYS A 101 -7.92 14.00 13.51
CA LYS A 101 -7.58 15.04 12.53
C LYS A 101 -6.14 14.94 12.03
N ASP A 102 -5.27 14.25 12.79
CA ASP A 102 -3.84 14.17 12.51
C ASP A 102 -3.51 13.03 11.54
N VAL A 103 -4.41 12.04 11.45
CA VAL A 103 -4.26 10.85 10.61
C VAL A 103 -5.50 10.64 9.77
N LYS A 104 -5.33 10.01 8.61
CA LYS A 104 -6.40 9.78 7.64
C LYS A 104 -6.15 8.52 6.82
N ARG A 105 -7.17 8.12 6.05
CA ARG A 105 -7.06 7.11 5.00
C ARG A 105 -5.85 7.38 4.09
N GLY A 106 -5.11 6.33 3.74
CA GLY A 106 -3.89 6.43 2.93
C GLY A 106 -2.62 6.69 3.73
N ASN A 107 -2.70 6.90 5.05
CA ASN A 107 -1.53 6.86 5.91
C ASN A 107 -1.09 5.40 6.14
N VAL A 108 0.19 5.23 6.42
CA VAL A 108 0.82 3.94 6.66
C VAL A 108 1.47 3.98 8.05
N ALA A 109 1.06 3.07 8.93
CA ALA A 109 1.71 2.86 10.21
C ALA A 109 2.77 1.78 10.08
N GLY A 110 3.85 1.89 10.86
CA GLY A 110 4.89 0.87 10.96
C GLY A 110 5.57 0.86 12.32
N ASP A 111 6.63 0.07 12.48
CA ASP A 111 7.40 0.04 13.73
C ASP A 111 8.38 1.23 13.78
N SER A 112 8.42 1.95 14.90
CA SER A 112 9.39 3.03 15.16
C SER A 112 10.84 2.56 15.23
N LYS A 113 11.07 1.28 15.52
CA LYS A 113 12.40 0.72 15.80
C LYS A 113 13.01 -0.07 14.65
N ASN A 114 12.20 -0.41 13.65
CA ASN A 114 12.61 -1.25 12.54
C ASN A 114 12.03 -0.68 11.24
N ASP A 115 12.88 -0.11 10.38
CA ASP A 115 12.50 0.36 9.04
C ASP A 115 11.14 1.09 8.98
N SER A 116 11.04 2.25 9.62
CA SER A 116 9.79 3.00 9.70
C SER A 116 9.34 3.54 8.33
N PRO A 117 8.03 3.56 8.03
CA PRO A 117 7.52 4.15 6.80
C PRO A 117 7.81 5.66 6.76
N MET A 118 8.05 6.19 5.56
CA MET A 118 8.41 7.59 5.34
C MET A 118 7.60 8.23 4.19
N GLU A 119 7.56 9.56 4.18
CA GLU A 119 7.03 10.31 3.04
C GLU A 119 7.94 10.17 1.82
N ALA A 120 7.34 9.90 0.66
CA ALA A 120 8.03 9.87 -0.63
C ALA A 120 7.95 11.25 -1.29
N ALA A 121 9.10 11.94 -1.41
CA ALA A 121 9.19 13.19 -2.17
C ALA A 121 8.99 12.98 -3.69
N GLY A 122 9.34 11.78 -4.17
CA GLY A 122 9.17 11.30 -5.52
C GLY A 122 9.65 9.85 -5.60
N PHE A 123 9.25 9.14 -6.64
CA PHE A 123 9.63 7.74 -6.82
C PHE A 123 9.71 7.40 -8.31
N THR A 124 10.62 6.49 -8.65
CA THR A 124 10.72 5.92 -10.00
C THR A 124 9.87 4.67 -10.07
N ALA A 125 9.02 4.54 -11.09
CA ALA A 125 8.14 3.39 -11.26
C ALA A 125 8.16 2.86 -12.70
N GLN A 126 8.01 1.54 -12.82
CA GLN A 126 7.65 0.90 -14.08
C GLN A 126 6.13 1.00 -14.28
N VAL A 127 5.71 1.66 -15.35
CA VAL A 127 4.29 1.79 -15.72
C VAL A 127 4.00 1.01 -17.00
N ILE A 128 2.79 0.46 -17.09
CA ILE A 128 2.25 -0.13 -18.31
C ILE A 128 0.99 0.65 -18.66
N ILE A 129 0.97 1.26 -19.84
CA ILE A 129 -0.18 2.04 -20.30
C ILE A 129 -1.22 1.10 -20.85
N LEU A 130 -2.38 1.06 -20.20
CA LEU A 130 -3.54 0.28 -20.63
C LEU A 130 -4.31 1.04 -21.72
N ASN A 131 -5.61 0.76 -21.88
CA ASN A 131 -6.45 1.39 -22.89
C ASN A 131 -6.70 2.87 -22.57
N HIS A 132 -5.83 3.75 -23.06
CA HIS A 132 -5.93 5.19 -22.94
C HIS A 132 -6.20 5.83 -24.33
N PRO A 133 -7.18 6.76 -24.45
CA PRO A 133 -7.58 7.31 -25.75
C PRO A 133 -6.58 8.31 -26.35
N GLY A 134 -5.67 8.85 -25.53
CA GLY A 134 -4.69 9.85 -25.94
C GLY A 134 -3.25 9.44 -25.68
N GLN A 135 -2.37 10.43 -25.75
CA GLN A 135 -0.95 10.29 -25.41
C GLN A 135 -0.67 10.87 -24.03
N ILE A 136 0.29 10.29 -23.32
CA ILE A 136 0.74 10.74 -21.99
C ILE A 136 2.12 11.35 -22.16
N SER A 137 2.27 12.62 -21.83
CA SER A 137 3.56 13.33 -21.84
C SER A 137 4.01 13.69 -20.43
N ALA A 138 5.28 14.08 -20.27
CA ALA A 138 5.76 14.66 -19.02
C ALA A 138 4.87 15.82 -18.57
N GLY A 139 4.58 15.87 -17.27
CA GLY A 139 3.62 16.79 -16.66
C GLY A 139 2.19 16.23 -16.53
N TYR A 140 1.88 15.09 -17.17
CA TYR A 140 0.59 14.41 -16.96
C TYR A 140 0.41 14.07 -15.48
N ALA A 141 -0.78 14.34 -14.93
CA ALA A 141 -1.02 14.25 -13.49
C ALA A 141 -2.32 13.51 -13.16
N PRO A 142 -2.37 12.19 -13.41
CA PRO A 142 -3.55 11.39 -13.10
C PRO A 142 -3.72 11.22 -11.59
N VAL A 143 -4.87 10.70 -11.19
CA VAL A 143 -5.07 10.22 -9.83
C VAL A 143 -4.44 8.85 -9.72
N LEU A 144 -3.66 8.65 -8.67
CA LEU A 144 -2.97 7.40 -8.36
C LEU A 144 -3.61 6.78 -7.13
N ASP A 145 -4.02 5.53 -7.29
CA ASP A 145 -4.48 4.65 -6.22
C ASP A 145 -3.34 3.68 -5.89
N CYS A 146 -2.80 3.79 -4.68
CA CYS A 146 -1.82 2.86 -4.14
C CYS A 146 -2.27 2.49 -2.74
N HIS A 147 -2.35 1.19 -2.44
CA HIS A 147 -2.95 0.68 -1.20
C HIS A 147 -4.31 1.35 -0.90
N THR A 148 -4.37 2.19 0.13
CA THR A 148 -5.55 2.97 0.54
C THR A 148 -5.42 4.46 0.19
N ALA A 149 -4.24 4.90 -0.27
CA ALA A 149 -3.98 6.26 -0.70
C ALA A 149 -4.57 6.54 -2.09
N HIS A 150 -5.21 7.70 -2.21
CA HIS A 150 -5.87 8.17 -3.42
C HIS A 150 -5.53 9.65 -3.62
N LEU A 151 -4.59 9.96 -4.52
CA LEU A 151 -4.12 11.34 -4.75
C LEU A 151 -3.51 11.52 -6.13
N ALA A 152 -3.42 12.77 -6.60
CA ALA A 152 -2.79 13.07 -7.88
C ALA A 152 -1.25 12.94 -7.80
N CYS A 153 -0.66 12.23 -8.76
CA CYS A 153 0.80 12.12 -8.94
C CYS A 153 1.17 12.62 -10.34
N THR A 154 2.23 13.42 -10.44
CA THR A 154 2.71 13.94 -11.72
C THR A 154 3.79 13.02 -12.29
N PHE A 155 3.66 12.66 -13.58
CA PHE A 155 4.67 12.02 -14.40
C PHE A 155 5.74 13.07 -14.71
N ALA A 156 6.73 13.22 -13.86
CA ALA A 156 7.72 14.29 -13.94
C ALA A 156 8.67 14.09 -15.13
N GLU A 157 9.17 12.86 -15.29
CA GLU A 157 10.08 12.51 -16.38
C GLU A 157 9.77 11.11 -16.93
N LEU A 158 9.67 11.01 -18.26
CA LEU A 158 9.52 9.74 -18.97
C LEU A 158 10.91 9.21 -19.35
N LYS A 159 11.59 8.54 -18.40
CA LYS A 159 13.01 8.22 -18.52
C LYS A 159 13.31 7.26 -19.66
N GLU A 160 12.58 6.15 -19.71
CA GLU A 160 12.88 5.07 -20.63
C GLU A 160 11.59 4.41 -21.11
N LYS A 161 11.53 4.07 -22.39
CA LYS A 161 10.54 3.12 -22.90
C LYS A 161 11.15 1.73 -22.85
N ILE A 162 10.39 0.76 -22.37
CA ILE A 162 10.84 -0.62 -22.19
C ILE A 162 9.88 -1.59 -22.87
N ASP A 163 10.40 -2.76 -23.21
CA ASP A 163 9.58 -3.89 -23.64
C ASP A 163 8.78 -4.43 -22.45
N ARG A 164 7.46 -4.60 -22.64
CA ARG A 164 6.53 -4.97 -21.56
C ARG A 164 6.82 -6.35 -20.96
N LEU A 165 7.35 -7.28 -21.75
CA LEU A 165 7.54 -8.68 -21.34
C LEU A 165 8.93 -8.91 -20.77
N SER A 166 9.95 -8.41 -21.47
CA SER A 166 11.37 -8.64 -21.12
C SER A 166 11.98 -7.55 -20.24
N GLY A 167 11.34 -6.39 -20.11
CA GLY A 167 11.87 -5.23 -19.40
C GLY A 167 13.07 -4.57 -20.08
N LYS A 168 13.45 -5.01 -21.27
CA LYS A 168 14.59 -4.45 -22.00
C LYS A 168 14.29 -3.02 -22.46
N LYS A 169 15.24 -2.12 -22.26
CA LYS A 169 15.16 -0.75 -22.76
C LYS A 169 15.07 -0.73 -24.28
N LEU A 170 14.12 0.07 -24.78
CA LEU A 170 13.88 0.31 -26.20
C LEU A 170 14.31 1.72 -26.61
N GLU A 171 14.04 2.72 -25.77
CA GLU A 171 14.30 4.14 -26.06
C GLU A 171 14.62 4.90 -24.77
N ASP A 172 15.55 5.84 -24.85
CA ASP A 172 15.86 6.82 -23.81
C ASP A 172 15.05 8.12 -24.03
N GLY A 173 14.43 8.65 -22.98
CA GLY A 173 13.81 9.98 -22.97
C GLY A 173 12.60 10.11 -23.91
N SER A 174 11.54 9.33 -23.66
CA SER A 174 10.38 9.33 -24.54
C SER A 174 9.57 10.64 -24.45
N LYS A 175 9.15 11.20 -25.59
CA LYS A 175 8.32 12.43 -25.61
C LYS A 175 6.88 12.20 -25.15
N PHE A 176 6.36 11.00 -25.40
CA PHE A 176 5.02 10.60 -25.01
C PHE A 176 4.87 9.08 -24.97
N LEU A 177 3.97 8.59 -24.14
CA LEU A 177 3.54 7.18 -24.08
C LEU A 177 2.13 7.03 -24.65
N LYS A 178 1.83 5.87 -25.21
CA LYS A 178 0.50 5.49 -25.70
C LYS A 178 0.08 4.11 -25.20
N SER A 179 -1.18 3.75 -25.42
CA SER A 179 -1.72 2.43 -25.10
C SER A 179 -0.81 1.29 -25.56
N GLY A 180 -0.51 0.37 -24.64
CA GLY A 180 0.35 -0.79 -24.84
C GLY A 180 1.83 -0.56 -24.51
N ASP A 181 2.27 0.69 -24.35
CA ASP A 181 3.65 0.99 -23.99
C ASP A 181 3.94 0.64 -22.52
N ALA A 182 5.18 0.23 -22.26
CA ALA A 182 5.73 0.16 -20.91
C ALA A 182 6.90 1.15 -20.79
N ALA A 183 7.05 1.77 -19.62
CA ALA A 183 8.07 2.80 -19.41
C ALA A 183 8.54 2.86 -17.96
N ILE A 184 9.75 3.37 -17.76
CA ILE A 184 10.26 3.82 -16.48
C ILE A 184 10.00 5.32 -16.37
N VAL A 185 9.30 5.73 -15.31
CA VAL A 185 8.82 7.10 -15.12
C VAL A 185 9.18 7.58 -13.72
N ASP A 186 9.73 8.79 -13.62
CA ASP A 186 9.86 9.49 -12.35
C ASP A 186 8.54 10.19 -12.02
N MET A 187 8.00 9.88 -10.85
CA MET A 187 6.69 10.33 -10.38
C MET A 187 6.84 11.20 -9.13
N VAL A 188 6.05 12.27 -9.06
CA VAL A 188 6.04 13.20 -7.92
C VAL A 188 4.61 13.34 -7.39
N PRO A 189 4.33 12.89 -6.15
CA PRO A 189 3.05 13.13 -5.49
C PRO A 189 2.75 14.63 -5.34
N ARG A 190 1.50 15.05 -5.63
CA ARG A 190 1.07 16.43 -5.41
C ARG A 190 0.65 16.73 -3.96
N LYS A 191 0.54 15.69 -3.14
CA LYS A 191 0.28 15.74 -1.70
C LYS A 191 1.20 14.72 -1.03
N PRO A 192 1.54 14.91 0.26
CA PRO A 192 2.33 13.95 1.01
C PRO A 192 1.77 12.53 0.85
N MET A 193 2.65 11.59 0.52
CA MET A 193 2.32 10.19 0.24
C MET A 193 3.37 9.27 0.86
N CYS A 194 2.95 8.10 1.35
CA CYS A 194 3.85 7.01 1.71
C CYS A 194 3.67 5.90 0.67
N VAL A 195 4.77 5.53 0.00
CA VAL A 195 4.87 4.41 -0.93
C VAL A 195 6.22 3.76 -0.73
N GLU A 196 6.31 2.49 -1.08
CA GLU A 196 7.51 1.68 -0.87
C GLU A 196 7.95 1.03 -2.19
N ASN A 197 9.17 0.53 -2.22
CA ASN A 197 9.63 -0.29 -3.33
C ASN A 197 8.82 -1.61 -3.38
N PHE A 198 8.38 -2.00 -4.58
CA PHE A 198 7.58 -3.21 -4.79
C PHE A 198 8.31 -4.49 -4.37
N SER A 199 9.64 -4.57 -4.52
CA SER A 199 10.42 -5.75 -4.08
C SER A 199 10.37 -5.92 -2.56
N ASP A 200 10.33 -4.80 -1.85
CA ASP A 200 10.50 -4.74 -0.40
C ASP A 200 9.14 -4.83 0.27
N TYR A 201 8.14 -4.06 -0.19
CA TYR A 201 6.78 -4.11 0.33
C TYR A 201 5.76 -4.11 -0.82
N PRO A 202 5.46 -5.26 -1.44
CA PRO A 202 4.58 -5.35 -2.59
C PRO A 202 3.21 -4.66 -2.43
N PRO A 203 2.50 -4.78 -1.28
CA PRO A 203 1.20 -4.14 -1.09
C PRO A 203 1.23 -2.60 -1.14
N THR A 204 2.38 -1.98 -0.87
CA THR A 204 2.57 -0.52 -0.84
C THR A 204 3.44 0.00 -1.99
N GLY A 205 3.86 -0.88 -2.91
CA GLY A 205 4.64 -0.54 -4.10
C GLY A 205 3.91 -0.78 -5.43
N LEU A 206 2.69 -1.31 -5.40
CA LEU A 206 1.82 -1.46 -6.57
C LEU A 206 0.74 -0.37 -6.58
N PHE A 207 0.48 0.21 -7.74
CA PHE A 207 -0.53 1.25 -7.91
C PHE A 207 -1.26 1.14 -9.25
N CYS A 208 -2.41 1.80 -9.35
CA CYS A 208 -3.05 2.11 -10.61
C CYS A 208 -3.21 3.62 -10.79
N CYS A 209 -3.20 4.06 -12.05
CA CYS A 209 -3.52 5.43 -12.43
C CYS A 209 -4.91 5.45 -13.07
N LEU A 210 -5.75 6.39 -12.64
CA LEU A 210 -7.10 6.65 -13.14
C LEU A 210 -7.13 7.85 -14.09
#